data_AF-A0A2N0LY30-F1
#
_entry.id   AF-A0A2N0LY30-F1
#
_cell.length_a   1.000
_cell.length_b   1.000
_cell.length_c   1.000
_cell.angle_alpha   90.00
_cell.angle_beta   90.00
_cell.angle_gamma   90.00
#
_symmetry.space_group_name_H-M   'P 1'
#
loop_
_entity.id
_entity.type
_entity.pdbx_description
1 polymer ?
#
loop_
_entity_poly.entity_id
_entity_poly.type
_entity_poly.pdbx_seq_one_letter_code
_entity_poly.pdbx_strand_id
1 'polypeptide(L)'
;MNSQQGLPGLYRDQRGITGLETAIVLIAFVVVASVFAFAVLSTGLLSSEKSKETVLGGLEETSSTLSVRGDVIGDANSGKTALDTVKFTLPSAAQAADAVDLSSTGVVITYLDQDQALNCTNASGSGNSYCFWTTSWIIGSGDLVDPGEQVDVTVDL
;
A
#
# COMPACT_ATOMS: atom_id res chain seq x y z
N MET A 1 -82.51 -28.31 -50.76
CA MET A 1 -82.35 -27.99 -49.33
C MET A 1 -81.55 -29.15 -48.74
N ASN A 2 -80.33 -29.06 -48.25
CA ASN A 2 -79.65 -27.96 -47.58
C ASN A 2 -78.13 -28.16 -47.72
N SER A 3 -77.42 -27.05 -47.85
CA SER A 3 -75.97 -26.91 -47.87
C SER A 3 -75.33 -27.46 -46.58
N GLN A 4 -74.21 -28.19 -46.70
CA GLN A 4 -73.23 -28.27 -45.63
C GLN A 4 -71.91 -27.72 -46.13
N GLN A 5 -71.54 -26.62 -45.49
CA GLN A 5 -70.46 -25.70 -45.81
C GLN A 5 -69.10 -26.36 -45.58
N GLY A 6 -68.18 -26.13 -46.53
CA GLY A 6 -66.77 -26.44 -46.34
C GLY A 6 -66.19 -25.64 -45.18
N LEU A 7 -65.62 -26.34 -44.22
CA LEU A 7 -64.71 -25.76 -43.22
C LEU A 7 -63.35 -25.58 -43.92
N PRO A 8 -62.85 -24.34 -44.09
CA PRO A 8 -61.51 -24.13 -44.62
C PRO A 8 -60.53 -24.64 -43.57
N GLY A 9 -59.73 -25.64 -43.96
CA GLY A 9 -58.62 -26.11 -43.16
C GLY A 9 -57.69 -24.95 -42.84
N LEU A 10 -57.58 -24.60 -41.57
CA LEU A 10 -56.52 -23.76 -41.03
C LEU A 10 -55.20 -24.53 -41.16
N TYR A 11 -54.64 -24.54 -42.38
CA TYR A 11 -53.21 -24.79 -42.56
C TYR A 11 -52.48 -23.61 -41.91
N ARG A 12 -52.20 -23.75 -40.62
CA ARG A 12 -51.26 -22.91 -39.89
C ARG A 12 -49.89 -23.17 -40.52
N ASP A 13 -49.50 -22.32 -41.46
CA ASP A 13 -48.12 -22.19 -41.94
C ASP A 13 -47.23 -21.86 -40.72
N GLN A 14 -46.69 -22.88 -40.05
CA GLN A 14 -45.61 -22.72 -39.07
C GLN A 14 -44.27 -22.47 -39.79
N ARG A 15 -44.25 -21.54 -40.76
CA ARG A 15 -43.03 -21.16 -41.51
C ARG A 15 -42.11 -20.18 -40.75
N GLY A 16 -42.14 -20.20 -39.42
CA GLY A 16 -41.46 -19.19 -38.59
C GLY A 16 -40.74 -19.72 -37.35
N ILE A 17 -40.41 -21.02 -37.32
CA ILE A 17 -39.39 -21.57 -36.42
C ILE A 17 -38.51 -22.44 -37.30
N THR A 18 -37.61 -21.82 -38.04
CA THR A 18 -36.54 -22.57 -38.70
C THR A 18 -35.40 -22.73 -37.70
N GLY A 19 -34.76 -23.91 -37.68
CA GLY A 19 -33.62 -24.17 -36.79
C GLY A 19 -32.47 -23.17 -36.98
N LEU A 20 -32.43 -22.52 -38.14
CA LEU A 20 -31.48 -21.47 -38.49
C LEU A 20 -31.70 -20.19 -37.68
N GLU A 21 -32.94 -19.75 -37.45
CA GLU A 21 -33.24 -18.58 -36.59
C GLU A 21 -32.83 -18.85 -35.14
N THR A 22 -33.14 -20.05 -34.62
CA THR A 22 -32.70 -20.45 -33.28
C THR A 22 -31.18 -20.59 -33.19
N ALA A 23 -30.50 -21.02 -34.26
CA ALA A 23 -29.05 -21.12 -34.30
C ALA A 23 -28.36 -19.75 -34.27
N ILE A 24 -28.89 -18.76 -34.99
CA ILE A 24 -28.38 -17.38 -34.95
C ILE A 24 -28.54 -16.79 -33.54
N VAL A 25 -29.70 -16.98 -32.91
CA VAL A 25 -29.92 -16.53 -31.53
C VAL A 25 -28.97 -17.23 -30.56
N LEU A 26 -28.73 -18.53 -30.72
CA LEU A 26 -27.75 -19.28 -29.91
C LEU A 26 -26.33 -18.73 -30.05
N ILE A 27 -25.87 -18.44 -31.27
CA ILE A 27 -24.53 -17.87 -31.50
C ILE A 27 -24.43 -16.50 -30.82
N ALA A 28 -25.44 -15.64 -30.99
CA ALA A 28 -25.47 -14.33 -30.33
C ALA A 28 -25.42 -14.47 -28.80
N PHE A 29 -26.16 -15.42 -28.23
CA PHE A 29 -26.18 -15.65 -26.79
C PHE A 29 -24.83 -16.16 -26.25
N VAL A 30 -24.19 -17.08 -26.97
CA VAL A 30 -22.88 -17.62 -26.60
C VAL A 30 -21.79 -16.54 -26.69
N VAL A 31 -21.84 -15.68 -27.71
CA VAL A 31 -20.88 -14.57 -27.85
C VAL A 31 -21.04 -13.54 -26.73
N VAL A 32 -22.28 -13.17 -26.39
CA VAL A 32 -22.54 -12.26 -25.26
C VAL A 32 -22.05 -12.87 -23.93
N ALA A 33 -22.32 -14.17 -23.73
CA ALA A 33 -21.87 -14.89 -22.55
C ALA A 33 -20.33 -14.98 -22.47
N SER A 34 -19.64 -15.20 -23.58
CA SER A 34 -18.17 -15.32 -23.61
C SER A 34 -17.47 -13.98 -23.35
N VAL A 35 -17.97 -12.89 -23.93
CA VAL A 35 -17.43 -11.54 -23.67
C VAL A 35 -17.69 -11.14 -22.22
N PHE A 36 -18.88 -11.45 -21.68
CA PHE A 36 -19.17 -11.21 -20.27
C PHE A 36 -18.26 -12.03 -19.34
N ALA A 37 -18.08 -13.32 -19.62
CA ALA A 37 -17.19 -14.18 -18.84
C ALA A 37 -15.73 -13.69 -18.89
N PHE A 38 -15.25 -13.25 -20.05
CA PHE A 38 -13.91 -12.67 -20.18
C PHE A 38 -13.75 -11.37 -19.37
N ALA A 39 -14.75 -10.49 -19.41
CA ALA A 39 -14.73 -9.25 -18.64
C ALA A 39 -14.73 -9.53 -17.13
N VAL A 40 -15.58 -10.44 -16.66
CA VAL A 40 -15.65 -10.85 -15.24
C VAL A 40 -14.36 -11.54 -14.80
N LEU A 41 -13.78 -12.41 -15.62
CA LEU A 41 -12.51 -13.06 -15.28
C LEU A 41 -11.36 -12.05 -15.21
N SER A 42 -11.29 -11.11 -16.16
CA SER A 42 -10.25 -10.07 -16.17
C SER A 42 -10.34 -9.14 -14.96
N THR A 43 -11.56 -8.68 -14.62
CA THR A 43 -11.76 -7.84 -13.43
C THR A 43 -11.56 -8.63 -12.13
N GLY A 44 -11.97 -9.90 -12.10
CA GLY A 44 -11.75 -10.80 -10.96
C GLY A 44 -10.27 -11.08 -10.70
N LEU A 45 -9.48 -11.30 -11.75
CA LEU A 45 -8.03 -11.49 -11.64
C LEU A 45 -7.35 -10.21 -11.17
N LEU A 46 -7.68 -9.06 -11.78
CA LEU A 46 -7.16 -7.76 -11.34
C LEU A 46 -7.51 -7.46 -9.87
N SER A 47 -8.74 -7.76 -9.46
CA SER A 47 -9.17 -7.60 -8.06
C SER A 47 -8.42 -8.51 -7.11
N SER A 48 -8.13 -9.76 -7.52
CA SER A 48 -7.37 -10.71 -6.73
C SER A 48 -5.90 -10.29 -6.58
N GLU A 49 -5.26 -9.84 -7.66
CA GLU A 49 -3.90 -9.31 -7.62
C GLU A 49 -3.83 -8.05 -6.75
N LYS A 50 -4.77 -7.12 -6.89
CA LYS A 50 -4.82 -5.93 -6.05
C LYS A 50 -5.03 -6.28 -4.57
N SER A 51 -5.90 -7.24 -4.27
CA SER A 51 -6.12 -7.69 -2.89
C SER A 51 -4.85 -8.31 -2.30
N LYS A 52 -4.10 -9.10 -3.08
CA LYS A 52 -2.84 -9.69 -2.64
C LYS A 52 -1.80 -8.61 -2.35
N GLU A 53 -1.64 -7.64 -3.25
CA GLU A 53 -0.74 -6.50 -3.08
C GLU A 53 -1.10 -5.69 -1.82
N THR A 54 -2.38 -5.40 -1.59
CA THR A 54 -2.83 -4.69 -0.38
C THR A 54 -2.58 -5.48 0.90
N VAL A 55 -2.76 -6.80 0.89
CA VAL A 55 -2.47 -7.64 2.06
C VAL A 55 -0.98 -7.67 2.38
N LEU A 56 -0.14 -7.80 1.35
CA LEU A 56 1.32 -7.80 1.54
C LEU A 56 1.82 -6.42 1.99
N GLY A 57 1.38 -5.33 1.33
CA GLY A 57 1.74 -3.97 1.72
C GLY A 57 1.25 -3.58 3.11
N GLY A 58 0.07 -4.06 3.54
CA GLY A 58 -0.41 -3.84 4.90
C GLY A 58 0.37 -4.63 5.96
N LEU A 59 0.83 -5.84 5.61
CA LEU A 59 1.74 -6.61 6.46
C LEU A 59 3.09 -5.91 6.57
N GLU A 60 3.64 -5.44 5.45
CA GLU A 60 4.87 -4.65 5.38
C GLU A 60 4.75 -3.41 6.27
N GLU A 61 3.72 -2.59 6.11
CA GLU A 61 3.46 -1.38 6.92
C GLU A 61 3.37 -1.69 8.43
N THR A 62 2.73 -2.79 8.81
CA THR A 62 2.62 -3.19 10.23
C THR A 62 3.95 -3.71 10.79
N SER A 63 4.76 -4.35 9.94
CA SER A 63 6.04 -4.94 10.35
C SER A 63 7.17 -3.93 10.41
N SER A 64 7.16 -2.93 9.52
CA SER A 64 8.18 -1.87 9.38
C SER A 64 8.08 -0.80 10.46
N THR A 65 8.00 -1.24 11.72
CA THR A 65 7.99 -0.36 12.89
C THR A 65 9.39 -0.24 13.46
N LEU A 66 9.81 1.01 13.72
CA LEU A 66 10.98 1.31 14.52
C LEU A 66 10.52 1.57 15.94
N SER A 67 11.19 0.97 16.93
CA SER A 67 10.93 1.24 18.34
C SER A 67 12.19 1.80 18.96
N VAL A 68 12.07 2.93 19.67
CA VAL A 68 13.15 3.41 20.53
C VAL A 68 13.44 2.33 21.58
N ARG A 69 14.69 1.94 21.71
CA ARG A 69 15.13 0.95 22.69
C ARG A 69 16.20 1.55 23.59
N GLY A 70 15.99 1.43 24.89
CA GLY A 70 16.89 2.00 25.90
C GLY A 70 16.48 3.41 26.29
N ASP A 71 17.44 4.15 26.81
CA ASP A 71 17.23 5.50 27.33
C ASP A 71 17.38 6.54 26.21
N VAL A 72 16.55 7.58 26.28
CA VAL A 72 16.75 8.80 25.48
C VAL A 72 17.63 9.72 26.30
N ILE A 73 18.83 10.00 25.81
CA ILE A 73 19.85 10.76 26.52
C ILE A 73 19.89 12.18 25.93
N GLY A 74 19.75 13.18 26.78
CA GLY A 74 19.82 14.58 26.40
C GLY A 74 21.03 15.26 27.04
N ASP A 75 21.90 15.85 26.22
CA ASP A 75 23.03 16.67 26.68
C ASP A 75 22.64 18.15 26.64
N ALA A 76 22.90 18.86 27.72
CA ALA A 76 22.65 20.29 27.81
C ALA A 76 23.86 21.08 27.30
N ASN A 77 23.61 22.29 26.81
CA ASN A 77 24.66 23.19 26.41
C ASN A 77 25.60 23.51 27.60
N SER A 78 26.78 24.09 27.32
CA SER A 78 27.77 24.42 28.36
C SER A 78 27.21 25.31 29.49
N GLY A 79 26.18 26.12 29.20
CA GLY A 79 25.49 26.98 30.17
C GLY A 79 24.39 26.28 30.98
N LYS A 80 24.03 25.04 30.64
CA LYS A 80 22.89 24.27 31.20
C LYS A 80 21.56 25.02 31.12
N THR A 81 21.40 25.85 30.10
CA THR A 81 20.19 26.67 29.90
C THR A 81 19.25 26.06 28.87
N ALA A 82 19.76 25.20 27.99
CA ALA A 82 19.03 24.56 26.91
C ALA A 82 19.60 23.17 26.61
N LEU A 83 18.79 22.34 25.99
CA LEU A 83 19.20 21.06 25.41
C LEU A 83 19.98 21.32 24.11
N ASP A 84 21.11 20.65 23.94
CA ASP A 84 22.02 20.82 22.80
C ASP A 84 21.94 19.59 21.88
N THR A 85 21.92 18.40 22.47
CA THR A 85 21.89 17.14 21.72
C THR A 85 20.95 16.13 22.38
N VAL A 86 20.23 15.35 21.55
CA VAL A 86 19.42 14.21 21.98
C VAL A 86 19.89 12.95 21.25
N LYS A 87 20.15 11.89 22.01
CA LYS A 87 20.66 10.62 21.50
C LYS A 87 19.74 9.48 21.91
N PHE A 88 19.37 8.65 20.96
CA PHE A 88 18.56 7.46 21.21
C PHE A 88 18.85 6.37 20.18
N THR A 89 18.68 5.12 20.60
CA THR A 89 18.91 3.96 19.76
C THR A 89 17.60 3.48 19.12
N LEU A 90 17.63 3.24 17.81
CA LEU A 90 16.56 2.63 17.04
C LEU A 90 17.01 1.26 16.53
N PRO A 91 16.54 0.16 17.13
CA PRO A 91 16.48 -1.13 16.46
C PRO A 91 15.26 -1.24 15.54
N SER A 92 15.34 -2.16 14.57
CA SER A 92 14.13 -2.73 13.95
C SER A 92 13.27 -3.41 15.03
N ALA A 93 12.01 -3.02 15.17
CA ALA A 93 11.16 -3.50 16.26
C ALA A 93 10.74 -4.98 16.11
N ALA A 94 10.75 -5.49 14.87
CA ALA A 94 10.41 -6.87 14.57
C ALA A 94 11.57 -7.60 13.88
N GLN A 95 11.94 -8.76 14.42
CA GLN A 95 13.00 -9.64 13.90
C GLN A 95 12.69 -10.24 12.50
N ALA A 96 11.50 -9.97 11.96
CA ALA A 96 11.03 -10.44 10.66
C ALA A 96 10.34 -9.31 9.86
N ALA A 97 10.65 -8.05 10.16
CA ALA A 97 10.19 -6.90 9.39
C ALA A 97 10.95 -6.76 8.07
N ASP A 98 10.37 -6.05 7.11
CA ASP A 98 11.15 -5.53 6.00
C ASP A 98 12.09 -4.42 6.47
N ALA A 99 13.14 -4.18 5.67
CA ALA A 99 14.17 -3.20 6.01
C ALA A 99 13.57 -1.79 6.04
N VAL A 100 13.88 -1.01 7.08
CA VAL A 100 13.36 0.36 7.21
C VAL A 100 14.37 1.36 6.65
N ASP A 101 13.93 2.18 5.70
CA ASP A 101 14.78 3.22 5.11
C ASP A 101 14.95 4.42 6.06
N LEU A 102 16.19 4.68 6.45
CA LEU A 102 16.64 5.82 7.25
C LEU A 102 17.29 6.92 6.40
N SER A 103 17.18 6.84 5.07
CA SER A 103 17.60 7.92 4.19
C SER A 103 16.87 9.23 4.51
N SER A 104 17.47 10.34 4.08
CA SER A 104 16.91 11.70 4.25
C SER A 104 15.52 11.89 3.62
N THR A 105 15.08 10.96 2.78
CA THR A 105 13.77 10.96 2.13
C THR A 105 12.73 10.07 2.82
N GLY A 106 13.16 9.11 3.64
CA GLY A 106 12.29 8.14 4.30
C GLY A 106 11.85 8.53 5.71
N VAL A 107 12.61 9.40 6.39
CA VAL A 107 12.40 9.71 7.82
C VAL A 107 12.27 11.21 8.08
N VAL A 108 11.29 11.56 8.90
CA VAL A 108 11.14 12.89 9.48
C VAL A 108 11.24 12.78 10.99
N ILE A 109 12.20 13.51 11.57
CA ILE A 109 12.31 13.69 13.02
C ILE A 109 11.82 15.10 13.34
N THR A 110 10.88 15.21 14.28
CA THR A 110 10.37 16.50 14.74
C THR A 110 10.69 16.65 16.21
N TYR A 111 11.42 17.71 16.54
CA TYR A 111 11.63 18.15 17.92
C TYR A 111 10.49 19.09 18.34
N LEU A 112 9.94 18.87 19.53
CA LEU A 112 8.84 19.68 20.09
C LEU A 112 9.17 20.05 21.54
N ASP A 113 9.16 21.35 21.82
CA ASP A 113 9.20 21.89 23.19
C ASP A 113 8.03 22.86 23.44
N GLN A 114 8.06 23.58 24.56
CA GLN A 114 6.99 24.49 24.96
C GLN A 114 6.83 25.68 23.99
N ASP A 115 7.90 26.08 23.32
CA ASP A 115 8.00 27.33 22.56
C ASP A 115 8.15 27.07 21.04
N GLN A 116 8.56 25.87 20.61
CA GLN A 116 8.81 25.55 19.20
C GLN A 116 8.53 24.09 18.80
N ALA A 117 8.25 23.90 17.50
CA ALA A 117 8.21 22.62 16.82
C ALA A 117 9.09 22.71 15.57
N LEU A 118 10.14 21.89 15.51
CA LEU A 118 11.17 21.95 14.46
C LEU A 118 11.27 20.61 13.75
N ASN A 119 11.19 20.63 12.42
CA ASN A 119 11.51 19.47 11.61
C ASN A 119 13.02 19.42 11.36
N CYS A 120 13.63 18.33 11.80
CA CYS A 120 15.06 18.14 11.78
C CYS A 120 15.52 17.63 10.41
N THR A 121 16.59 18.21 9.89
CA THR A 121 17.13 17.82 8.59
C THR A 121 18.22 16.76 8.76
N ASN A 122 18.21 15.72 7.92
CA ASN A 122 19.29 14.74 7.89
C ASN A 122 20.55 15.38 7.31
N ALA A 123 21.42 15.85 8.19
CA ALA A 123 22.69 16.48 7.87
C ALA A 123 23.51 16.62 9.15
N SER A 124 24.80 16.84 9.00
CA SER A 124 25.66 17.34 10.06
C SER A 124 25.91 18.82 9.83
N GLY A 125 25.50 19.69 10.75
CA GLY A 125 25.67 21.12 10.62
C GLY A 125 25.51 21.87 11.93
N SER A 126 26.11 23.05 12.01
CA SER A 126 25.85 24.06 13.03
C SER A 126 25.47 25.35 12.30
N GLY A 127 24.21 25.76 12.36
CA GLY A 127 23.71 26.90 11.58
C GLY A 127 22.23 27.21 11.78
N ASN A 128 21.68 28.11 10.96
CA ASN A 128 20.33 28.71 11.12
C ASN A 128 19.13 27.74 10.98
N SER A 129 19.36 26.44 10.75
CA SER A 129 18.34 25.40 10.93
C SER A 129 18.61 24.74 12.27
N TYR A 130 17.82 25.07 13.28
CA TYR A 130 18.00 24.68 14.68
C TYR A 130 17.67 23.21 14.99
N CYS A 131 17.71 22.34 13.98
CA CYS A 131 17.56 20.91 14.22
C CYS A 131 18.18 20.10 13.08
N PHE A 132 19.22 19.35 13.41
CA PHE A 132 19.88 18.41 12.53
C PHE A 132 19.81 17.02 13.15
N TRP A 133 19.87 15.98 12.33
CA TRP A 133 20.06 14.63 12.84
C TRP A 133 20.99 13.82 11.97
N THR A 134 21.70 12.92 12.63
CA THR A 134 22.66 12.00 12.02
C THR A 134 22.45 10.60 12.57
N THR A 135 22.83 9.60 11.77
CA THR A 135 22.79 8.19 12.14
C THR A 135 24.20 7.65 12.30
N SER A 136 24.41 6.85 13.35
CA SER A 136 25.62 6.09 13.58
C SER A 136 25.25 4.63 13.76
N TRP A 137 25.77 3.76 12.89
CA TRP A 137 25.49 2.34 12.96
C TRP A 137 26.25 1.69 14.13
N ILE A 138 25.52 1.05 15.05
CA ILE A 138 26.11 0.23 16.11
C ILE A 138 26.31 -1.20 15.60
N ILE A 139 25.29 -1.72 14.91
CA ILE A 139 25.28 -3.04 14.28
C ILE A 139 24.63 -2.85 12.91
N GLY A 140 25.38 -3.10 11.83
CA GLY A 140 24.90 -2.91 10.46
C GLY A 140 25.61 -1.79 9.73
N SER A 141 25.13 -1.47 8.52
CA SER A 141 25.60 -0.34 7.73
C SER A 141 24.67 -0.06 6.54
N GLY A 142 24.56 1.21 6.15
CA GLY A 142 23.87 1.63 4.92
C GLY A 142 22.79 2.65 5.21
N ASP A 143 21.74 2.64 4.40
CA ASP A 143 20.56 3.50 4.55
C ASP A 143 19.33 2.69 4.98
N LEU A 144 19.37 1.36 4.92
CA LEU A 144 18.28 0.47 5.29
C LEU A 144 18.62 -0.28 6.58
N VAL A 145 17.72 -0.27 7.56
CA VAL A 145 17.85 -1.03 8.81
C VAL A 145 17.22 -2.39 8.64
N ASP A 146 18.05 -3.41 8.55
CA ASP A 146 17.60 -4.80 8.49
C ASP A 146 17.20 -5.34 9.88
N PRO A 147 16.39 -6.42 9.94
CA PRO A 147 16.07 -7.07 11.20
C PRO A 147 17.31 -7.52 11.98
N GLY A 148 17.44 -7.02 13.21
CA GLY A 148 18.58 -7.30 14.09
C GLY A 148 19.69 -6.26 14.04
N GLU A 149 19.62 -5.28 13.13
CA GLU A 149 20.50 -4.12 13.12
C GLU A 149 20.09 -3.06 14.15
N GLN A 150 21.05 -2.23 14.52
CA GLN A 150 20.89 -1.16 15.50
C GLN A 150 21.59 0.09 15.03
N VAL A 151 20.85 1.19 15.00
CA VAL A 151 21.36 2.52 14.70
C VAL A 151 21.18 3.42 15.92
N ASP A 152 22.18 4.26 16.19
CA ASP A 152 22.05 5.40 17.07
C ASP A 152 21.68 6.63 16.25
N VAL A 153 20.63 7.30 16.66
CA VAL A 153 20.23 8.59 16.10
C VAL A 153 20.69 9.68 17.07
N THR A 154 21.42 10.66 16.53
CA THR A 154 21.83 11.86 17.26
C THR A 154 21.13 13.05 16.62
N VAL A 155 20.37 13.80 17.42
CA VAL A 155 19.66 15.02 17.03
C VAL A 155 20.36 16.20 17.69
N ASP A 156 20.85 17.13 16.89
CA ASP A 156 21.51 18.35 17.34
C ASP A 156 20.55 19.54 17.19
N LEU A 157 20.40 20.34 18.25
CA LEU A 157 19.44 21.45 18.38
C LEU A 157 20.12 22.82 18.33
#